data_AF-A0A0S4PWM9-F1
#
_entry.id   AF-A0A0S4PWM9-F1
#
_cell.length_a   1.000
_cell.length_b   1.000
_cell.length_c   1.000
_cell.angle_alpha   90.00
_cell.angle_beta   90.00
_cell.angle_gamma   90.00
#
_symmetry.space_group_name_H-M   'P 1'
#
loop_
_entity.id
_entity.type
_entity.pdbx_description
1 polymer ?
#
loop_
_entity_poly.entity_id
_entity_poly.type
_entity_poly.pdbx_seq_one_letter_code
_entity_poly.pdbx_strand_id
1 'polypeptide(L)' 'MVVVISSRINCGKVIVNKEDRECGFISSEDLNPQKARVLLILALTRTSDRGEISRIFESLKS' A
#
# COMPACT_ATOMS: atom_id res chain seq x y z
N MET A 1 3.05 12.83 -4.53
CA MET A 1 2.01 12.48 -3.53
C MET A 1 1.73 10.99 -3.60
N VAL A 2 2.05 10.22 -2.56
CA VAL A 2 1.80 8.76 -2.51
C VAL A 2 0.57 8.53 -1.66
N VAL A 3 -0.40 7.78 -2.18
CA VAL A 3 -1.68 7.50 -1.49
C VAL A 3 -1.82 6.00 -1.32
N VAL A 4 -1.96 5.57 -0.06
CA VAL A 4 -2.21 4.17 0.29
C VAL A 4 -3.67 4.04 0.72
N ILE A 5 -4.41 3.14 0.05
CA ILE A 5 -5.80 2.85 0.35
C ILE A 5 -5.84 1.67 1.32
N SER A 6 -6.45 1.88 2.49
CA SER A 6 -6.63 0.86 3.52
C SER A 6 -8.08 0.79 3.96
N SER A 7 -8.52 -0.41 4.36
CA SER A 7 -9.87 -0.64 4.83
C SER A 7 -9.97 -0.45 6.34
N ARG A 8 -11.13 0.05 6.81
CA ARG A 8 -11.48 0.05 8.24
C ARG A 8 -12.01 -1.31 8.72
N ILE A 9 -12.25 -2.23 7.78
CA ILE A 9 -12.72 -3.58 8.08
C ILE A 9 -11.50 -4.43 8.41
N ASN A 10 -11.52 -5.11 9.55
CA ASN A 10 -10.37 -5.87 10.07
C ASN A 10 -10.09 -7.17 9.29
N CYS A 11 -10.92 -7.47 8.29
CA CYS A 11 -10.80 -8.61 7.38
C CYS A 11 -11.30 -8.19 6.00
N GLY A 12 -10.51 -8.49 4.96
CA GLY A 12 -10.89 -8.24 3.58
C GLY A 12 -9.80 -7.45 2.85
N LYS A 13 -9.30 -8.07 1.79
CA LYS A 13 -8.27 -7.51 0.94
C LYS A 13 -8.76 -6.23 0.28
N VAL A 14 -8.03 -5.13 0.45
CA VAL A 14 -8.20 -3.97 -0.43
C VAL A 14 -7.70 -4.39 -1.81
N ILE A 15 -8.58 -4.38 -2.82
CA ILE A 15 -8.18 -4.60 -4.21
C ILE A 15 -8.28 -3.24 -4.89
N VAL A 16 -7.14 -2.77 -5.37
CA VAL A 16 -7.02 -1.51 -6.10
C VAL A 16 -7.11 -1.84 -7.59
N ASN A 17 -7.99 -1.15 -8.32
CA ASN A 17 -8.20 -1.43 -9.74
C ASN A 17 -6.99 -1.02 -10.59
N LYS A 18 -6.98 -1.45 -11.84
CA LYS A 18 -5.86 -1.19 -12.75
C LYS A 18 -5.73 0.31 -13.04
N GLU A 19 -6.84 1.04 -13.16
CA GLU A 19 -6.82 2.51 -13.32
C GLU A 19 -6.25 3.20 -12.07
N ASP A 20 -6.59 2.72 -10.88
CA ASP A 20 -6.08 3.29 -9.63
C ASP A 20 -4.56 3.06 -9.48
N ARG A 21 -4.05 1.90 -9.92
CA ARG A 21 -2.59 1.67 -10.00
C ARG A 21 -1.93 2.63 -10.98
N GLU A 22 -2.53 2.90 -12.12
CA GLU A 22 -2.03 3.88 -13.10
C GLU A 22 -2.06 5.32 -12.53
N CYS A 23 -3.06 5.64 -11.69
CA CYS A 23 -3.09 6.87 -10.92
C CYS A 23 -2.09 6.92 -9.75
N GLY A 24 -1.40 5.81 -9.45
CA GLY A 24 -0.39 5.72 -8.41
C GLY A 24 -0.94 5.47 -7.00
N PHE A 25 -2.15 4.93 -6.88
CA PHE A 25 -2.70 4.43 -5.63
C PHE A 25 -2.11 3.05 -5.30
N ILE A 26 -1.76 2.88 -4.03
CA ILE A 26 -1.15 1.66 -3.50
C ILE A 26 -2.15 0.96 -2.59
N SER A 27 -2.34 -0.33 -2.79
CA SER A 27 -3.18 -1.15 -1.91
C SER A 27 -2.46 -1.42 -0.59
N SER A 28 -3.13 -1.25 0.54
CA SER A 28 -2.62 -1.76 1.82
C SER A 28 -2.85 -3.26 2.01
N GLU A 29 -3.52 -3.93 1.06
CA GLU A 29 -3.89 -5.34 1.14
C GLU A 29 -4.65 -5.64 2.44
N ASP A 30 -4.16 -6.56 3.27
CA ASP A 30 -4.74 -6.93 4.58
C ASP A 30 -4.16 -6.13 5.75
N LEU A 31 -3.29 -5.15 5.50
CA LEU A 31 -2.72 -4.31 6.55
C LEU A 31 -3.76 -3.31 7.05
N ASN A 32 -3.88 -3.24 8.38
CA ASN A 32 -4.65 -2.18 9.02
C ASN A 32 -4.00 -0.80 8.71
N PRO A 33 -4.76 0.30 8.81
CA PRO A 33 -4.27 1.63 8.47
C PRO A 33 -3.02 2.05 9.27
N GLN A 34 -2.89 1.56 10.51
CA GLN A 34 -1.76 1.88 11.38
C GLN A 34 -0.45 1.21 10.91
N LYS A 35 -0.49 -0.09 10.60
CA LYS A 35 0.64 -0.85 10.06
C LYS A 35 1.00 -0.37 8.66
N ALA A 36 0.00 -0.09 7.82
CA ALA A 36 0.19 0.46 6.49
C ALA A 36 0.94 1.81 6.53
N ARG A 37 0.62 2.68 7.50
CA ARG A 37 1.32 3.95 7.69
C ARG A 37 2.77 3.77 8.13
N VAL A 38 3.06 2.88 9.08
CA VAL A 38 4.43 2.60 9.52
C VAL A 38 5.27 2.05 8.36
N LEU A 39 4.70 1.10 7.61
CA LEU A 39 5.37 0.52 6.44
C LEU A 39 5.62 1.57 5.35
N LEU A 40 4.64 2.45 5.09
CA LEU A 40 4.80 3.53 4.12
C LEU A 40 5.93 4.49 4.53
N ILE A 41 6.00 4.87 5.81
CA ILE A 41 7.08 5.74 6.29
C ILE A 41 8.43 5.06 6.08
N LEU A 42 8.57 3.78 6.42
CA LEU A 42 9.80 3.02 6.20
C LEU A 42 10.15 2.91 4.71
N ALA A 43 9.17 2.60 3.86
CA ALA A 43 9.35 2.50 2.42
C ALA A 43 9.84 3.83 1.81
N LEU A 44 9.26 4.96 2.24
CA LEU A 44 9.67 6.30 1.81
C LEU A 44 11.11 6.67 2.20
N THR A 45 11.68 6.06 3.25
CA THR A 45 13.11 6.24 3.59
C THR A 45 14.05 5.47 2.67
N ARG A 46 13.56 4.44 1.97
CA ARG A 46 14.35 3.59 1.07
C ARG A 46 14.24 4.03 -0.38
N THR A 47 13.02 4.36 -0.80
CA THR A 47 12.71 4.68 -2.18
C THR A 47 11.55 5.66 -2.26
N SER A 48 11.56 6.49 -3.30
CA SER A 48 10.42 7.36 -3.66
C SER A 48 9.69 6.83 -4.90
N ASP A 49 10.13 5.69 -5.45
CA ASP A 49 9.47 5.07 -6.60
C ASP A 49 8.18 4.37 -6.16
N ARG A 50 7.06 4.77 -6.77
CA ARG A 50 5.73 4.23 -6.44
C ARG A 50 5.62 2.73 -6.74
N GLY A 51 6.29 2.25 -7.80
CA GLY A 51 6.28 0.85 -8.18
C GLY A 51 7.05 -0.02 -7.19
N GLU A 52 8.17 0.47 -6.67
CA GLU A 52 8.90 -0.21 -5.59
C GLU A 52 8.12 -0.21 -4.28
N ILE A 53 7.48 0.90 -3.90
CA ILE A 53 6.62 0.93 -2.71
C ILE A 53 5.48 -0.08 -2.87
N SER A 54 4.83 -0.15 -4.04
CA SER A 54 3.80 -1.17 -4.30
C SER A 54 4.35 -2.59 -4.15
N ARG A 55 5.56 -2.88 -4.63
CA ARG A 55 6.21 -4.19 -4.44
C ARG A 55 6.51 -4.49 -2.97
N ILE A 56 6.90 -3.49 -2.16
CA ILE A 56 7.12 -3.67 -0.72
C ILE A 56 5.82 -4.10 -0.03
N PHE A 57 4.69 -3.49 -0.39
CA PHE A 57 3.37 -3.89 0.12
C PHE A 57 2.96 -5.29 -0.37
N GLU A 58 3.20 -5.63 -1.64
CA GLU A 58 2.90 -6.96 -2.19
C GLU A 58 3.80 -8.07 -1.60
N SER A 59 5.05 -7.76 -1.26
CA SER A 59 5.99 -8.72 -0.65
C SER A 59 5.63 -9.08 0.78
N LEU A 60 4.79 -8.30 1.46
CA LEU A 60 4.32 -8.58 2.82
C LEU A 60 3.10 -9.53 2.86
N LYS A 61 2.69 -10.07 1.72
CA LYS A 61 1.62 -11.06 1.59
C LYS A 61 2.00 -12.33 2.37
N SER A 62 1.42 -12.49 3.57
CA SER A 62 1.47 -13.72 4.36
C SER A 62 0.17 -14.49 4.27
#